data_AF-A0A919RLY9-F1
#
_entry.id   AF-A0A919RLY9-F1
#
_cell.length_a   1.000
_cell.length_b   1.000
_cell.length_c   1.000
_cell.angle_alpha   90.00
_cell.angle_beta   90.00
_cell.angle_gamma   90.00
#
_symmetry.space_group_name_H-M   'P 1'
#
loop_
_entity.id
_entity.type
_entity.pdbx_description
1 polymer ?
#
loop_
_entity_poly.entity_id
_entity_poly.type
_entity_poly.pdbx_seq_one_letter_code
_entity_poly.pdbx_strand_id
1 'polypeptide(L)'
;MLRSSSEIAGSLAFVCFAGLVAVSAPPALATGADYKKYCASQVAAARSLSEKIRLHNASPPAPTNIAAVQSYNARASSLNAQKGPVAARLLACARAFSQMRANHPLATVVTPSADAVKKINDAVSKMKSRERRAGSRWNPETYDFLKYGRGKPGMTSRADRRPVRLPRSIRAVYDALDKTRPSIPTTAYLQGVRAPRIGSADPAYLRPTNPASPSRLITGVAFDHIIPLRRLVTYRGFLELTPRNMYIVANSPANSQWLSRSANSSKQSGSSFFISGADPAWLQAQAKLREKAAKEVQELIKALLKSQKA
;
A
#
# COMPACT_ATOMS: atom_id res chain seq x y z
N MET A 1 -12.71 49.27 17.78
CA MET A 1 -13.08 48.02 18.47
C MET A 1 -12.07 46.95 18.10
N LEU A 2 -11.23 46.56 19.06
CA LEU A 2 -10.19 45.54 18.96
C LEU A 2 -10.80 44.14 19.01
N ARG A 3 -10.44 43.24 18.08
CA ARG A 3 -10.43 41.79 18.35
C ARG A 3 -9.20 41.15 17.72
N SER A 4 -8.39 40.62 18.62
CA SER A 4 -7.18 39.81 18.43
C SER A 4 -7.51 38.47 17.75
N SER A 5 -6.59 37.98 16.92
CA SER A 5 -6.55 36.60 16.46
C SER A 5 -5.11 36.11 16.51
N SER A 6 -4.78 35.44 17.60
CA SER A 6 -3.54 34.72 17.80
C SER A 6 -3.65 33.33 17.17
N GLU A 7 -3.01 33.09 16.03
CA GLU A 7 -2.67 31.74 15.59
C GLU A 7 -1.17 31.50 15.80
N ILE A 8 -0.91 30.49 16.62
CA ILE A 8 0.39 30.05 17.09
C ILE A 8 1.11 29.37 15.92
N ALA A 9 2.12 30.05 15.37
CA ALA A 9 3.10 29.47 14.48
C ALA A 9 3.99 28.49 15.28
N GLY A 10 3.70 27.20 15.16
CA GLY A 10 4.57 26.13 15.67
C GLY A 10 5.78 25.94 14.77
N SER A 11 6.86 26.66 15.07
CA SER A 11 8.18 26.54 14.43
C SER A 11 8.72 25.11 14.51
N LEU A 12 8.80 24.43 13.35
CA LEU A 12 9.61 23.23 13.18
C LEU A 12 11.07 23.66 13.13
N ALA A 13 11.81 23.39 14.20
CA ALA A 13 13.26 23.53 14.24
C ALA A 13 13.89 22.70 13.11
N PHE A 14 14.33 23.41 12.06
CA PHE A 14 15.32 22.92 11.11
C PHE A 14 16.61 22.67 11.90
N VAL A 15 16.95 21.41 12.12
CA VAL A 15 18.31 21.05 12.52
C VAL A 15 19.20 21.29 11.31
N CYS A 16 19.80 22.48 11.24
CA CYS A 16 20.82 22.82 10.26
C CYS A 16 22.03 21.89 10.43
N PHE A 17 22.14 20.89 9.56
CA PHE A 17 23.40 20.22 9.31
C PHE A 17 24.24 21.14 8.41
N ALA A 18 25.06 22.00 9.02
CA ALA A 18 26.07 22.76 8.30
C ALA A 18 27.24 21.82 7.94
N GLY A 19 27.18 21.29 6.72
CA GLY A 19 28.30 20.65 6.02
C GLY A 19 28.06 20.83 4.53
N LEU A 20 28.85 21.70 3.89
CA LEU A 20 28.75 22.01 2.47
C LEU A 20 28.91 20.74 1.63
N VAL A 21 27.79 20.19 1.17
CA VAL A 21 27.71 19.39 -0.05
C VAL A 21 26.57 20.02 -0.85
N ALA A 22 26.86 20.48 -2.06
CA ALA A 22 25.86 20.99 -2.98
C ALA A 22 24.91 19.85 -3.37
N VAL A 23 23.83 19.68 -2.60
CA VAL A 23 22.76 18.74 -2.89
C VAL A 23 21.69 19.51 -3.67
N SER A 24 21.55 19.13 -4.93
CA SER A 24 20.42 19.50 -5.79
C SER A 24 19.12 19.44 -4.99
N ALA A 25 18.33 20.52 -5.07
CA ALA A 25 17.09 20.67 -4.33
C ALA A 25 16.22 19.42 -4.51
N PRO A 26 15.82 18.74 -3.41
CA PRO A 26 14.99 17.55 -3.53
C PRO A 26 13.66 17.93 -4.18
N PRO A 27 13.11 17.10 -5.08
CA PRO A 27 11.78 17.32 -5.63
C PRO A 27 10.81 17.48 -4.46
N ALA A 28 9.92 18.47 -4.57
CA ALA A 28 8.96 18.85 -3.54
C ALA A 28 8.34 17.59 -2.91
N LEU A 29 8.81 17.26 -1.71
CA LEU A 29 8.32 16.12 -0.95
C LEU A 29 6.88 16.41 -0.56
N ALA A 30 6.01 15.41 -0.72
CA ALA A 30 4.61 15.46 -0.31
C ALA A 30 4.44 16.23 1.02
N THR A 31 3.59 17.25 1.01
CA THR A 31 3.43 18.22 2.09
C THR A 31 3.38 17.55 3.48
N GLY A 32 4.42 17.85 4.27
CA GLY A 32 4.63 17.79 5.73
C GLY A 32 3.97 16.74 6.65
N ALA A 33 2.71 16.39 6.47
CA ALA A 33 1.88 15.70 7.46
C ALA A 33 1.59 14.23 7.09
N ASP A 34 1.25 13.96 5.83
CA ASP A 34 0.76 12.63 5.42
C ASP A 34 1.86 11.58 5.37
N TYR A 35 3.05 11.94 4.90
CA TYR A 35 4.16 10.98 4.82
C TYR A 35 4.56 10.49 6.21
N LYS A 36 4.39 11.28 7.28
CA LYS A 36 4.67 10.85 8.65
C LYS A 36 3.74 9.71 9.08
N LYS A 37 2.51 9.70 8.60
CA LYS A 37 1.51 8.66 8.87
C LYS A 37 1.84 7.35 8.15
N TYR A 38 2.28 7.45 6.89
CA TYR A 38 2.56 6.28 6.05
C TYR A 38 3.97 5.73 6.26
N CYS A 39 4.95 6.60 6.49
CA CYS A 39 6.34 6.27 6.81
C CYS A 39 6.61 6.25 8.33
N ALA A 40 5.59 5.96 9.15
CA ALA A 40 5.67 6.04 10.60
C ALA A 40 6.84 5.22 11.18
N SER A 41 7.12 4.05 10.61
CA SER A 41 8.24 3.21 11.06
C SER A 41 9.62 3.82 10.76
N GLN A 42 9.77 4.48 9.61
CA GLN A 42 10.99 5.15 9.19
C GLN A 42 11.20 6.43 10.00
N VAL A 43 10.12 7.17 10.25
CA VAL A 43 10.13 8.35 11.14
C VAL A 43 10.52 7.95 12.56
N ALA A 44 9.97 6.85 13.08
CA ALA A 44 10.34 6.33 14.41
C ALA A 44 11.81 5.88 14.46
N ALA A 45 12.32 5.25 13.39
CA ALA A 45 13.73 4.86 13.30
C ALA A 45 14.67 6.09 13.28
N ALA A 46 14.33 7.13 12.51
CA ALA A 46 15.06 8.39 12.50
C ALA A 46 15.08 9.05 13.89
N ARG A 47 13.92 9.16 14.54
CA ARG A 47 13.82 9.68 15.91
C ARG A 47 14.63 8.87 16.91
N SER A 48 14.56 7.54 16.85
CA SER A 48 15.33 6.66 17.73
C SER A 48 16.84 6.81 17.55
N LEU A 49 17.32 6.97 16.31
CA LEU A 49 18.74 7.22 16.05
C LEU A 49 19.18 8.59 16.57
N SER A 50 18.39 9.64 16.33
CA SER A 50 18.67 10.98 16.86
C SER A 50 18.76 10.98 18.38
N GLU A 51 17.85 10.26 19.05
CA GLU A 51 17.87 10.14 20.51
C GLU A 51 19.11 9.39 21.02
N LYS A 52 19.52 8.31 20.35
CA LYS A 52 20.77 7.60 20.69
C LYS A 52 22.01 8.49 20.54
N ILE A 53 22.05 9.32 19.50
CA ILE A 53 23.14 10.28 19.31
C ILE A 53 23.13 11.34 20.41
N ARG A 54 21.95 11.87 20.75
CA ARG A 54 21.78 12.85 21.84
C ARG A 54 22.26 12.29 23.17
N LEU A 55 21.81 11.08 23.54
CA LEU A 55 22.21 10.41 24.78
C LEU A 55 23.71 10.10 24.80
N HIS A 56 24.27 9.65 23.68
CA HIS A 56 25.71 9.43 23.57
C HIS A 56 26.50 10.73 23.80
N ASN A 57 26.11 11.82 23.14
CA ASN A 57 26.77 13.12 23.26
C ASN A 57 26.59 13.79 24.63
N ALA A 58 25.58 13.39 25.41
CA ALA A 58 25.34 13.89 26.76
C ALA A 58 26.23 13.24 27.83
N SER A 59 27.04 12.24 27.47
CA SER A 59 27.92 11.52 28.40
C SER A 59 29.34 11.39 27.84
N PRO A 60 30.07 12.51 27.64
CA PRO A 60 31.45 12.46 27.18
C PRO A 60 32.36 11.82 28.26
N PRO A 61 33.38 11.04 27.87
CA PRO A 61 34.35 10.50 28.80
C PRO A 61 35.31 11.57 29.30
N ALA A 62 35.97 11.32 30.43
CA ALA A 62 37.08 12.15 30.88
C ALA A 62 38.22 12.12 29.82
N PRO A 63 38.75 13.29 29.38
CA PRO A 63 39.75 13.35 28.31
C PRO A 63 41.05 12.58 28.63
N THR A 64 41.37 12.43 29.91
CA THR A 64 42.56 11.74 30.40
C THR A 64 42.48 10.21 30.31
N ASN A 65 41.29 9.64 30.10
CA ASN A 65 41.10 8.20 29.91
C ASN A 65 41.04 7.85 28.42
N ILE A 66 42.19 7.56 27.84
CA ILE A 66 42.35 7.29 26.40
C ILE A 66 41.45 6.14 25.93
N ALA A 67 41.35 5.04 26.70
CA ALA A 67 40.51 3.89 26.34
C ALA A 67 39.02 4.26 26.31
N ALA A 68 38.56 5.06 27.28
CA ALA A 68 37.18 5.55 27.30
C ALA A 68 36.89 6.49 26.11
N VAL A 69 37.83 7.38 25.76
CA VAL A 69 37.74 8.25 24.56
C VAL A 69 37.66 7.43 23.28
N GLN A 70 38.49 6.41 23.13
CA GLN A 70 38.46 5.53 21.95
C GLN A 70 37.13 4.78 21.82
N SER A 71 36.61 4.21 22.91
CA SER A 71 35.30 3.55 22.94
C SER A 71 34.16 4.51 22.59
N TYR A 72 34.21 5.72 23.14
CA TYR A 72 33.26 6.78 22.82
C TYR A 72 33.29 7.13 21.32
N ASN A 73 34.48 7.38 20.75
CA ASN A 73 34.63 7.71 19.33
C ASN A 73 34.21 6.56 18.40
N ALA A 74 34.50 5.31 18.77
CA ALA A 74 34.03 4.14 18.02
C ALA A 74 32.49 4.07 18.00
N ARG A 75 31.84 4.35 19.14
CA ARG A 75 30.38 4.43 19.22
C ARG A 75 29.82 5.59 18.40
N ALA A 76 30.43 6.77 18.47
CA ALA A 76 30.05 7.93 17.67
C ALA A 76 30.12 7.60 16.16
N SER A 77 31.21 6.97 15.72
CA SER A 77 31.38 6.50 14.33
C SER A 77 30.27 5.53 13.92
N SER A 78 29.96 4.54 14.76
CA SER A 78 28.87 3.59 14.52
C SER A 78 27.49 4.26 14.42
N LEU A 79 27.19 5.26 15.25
CA LEU A 79 25.93 6.01 15.19
C LEU A 79 25.87 6.92 13.96
N ASN A 80 26.98 7.57 13.60
CA ASN A 80 27.07 8.40 12.40
C ASN A 80 26.92 7.57 11.12
N ALA A 81 27.51 6.37 11.06
CA ALA A 81 27.35 5.44 9.94
C ALA A 81 25.89 5.01 9.72
N GLN A 82 25.05 5.03 10.77
CA GLN A 82 23.62 4.70 10.66
C GLN A 82 22.76 5.85 10.07
N LYS A 83 23.25 7.10 10.06
CA LYS A 83 22.49 8.26 9.58
C LYS A 83 22.10 8.12 8.11
N GLY A 84 23.06 7.79 7.25
CA GLY A 84 22.86 7.62 5.81
C GLY A 84 21.78 6.59 5.48
N PRO A 85 21.90 5.33 5.95
CA PRO A 85 20.88 4.30 5.73
C PRO A 85 19.49 4.66 6.26
N VAL A 86 19.40 5.29 7.44
CA VAL A 86 18.10 5.70 8.02
C VAL A 86 17.45 6.81 7.19
N ALA A 87 18.23 7.82 6.78
CA ALA A 87 17.75 8.89 5.91
C ALA A 87 17.31 8.35 4.53
N ALA A 88 18.12 7.47 3.93
CA ALA A 88 17.81 6.84 2.65
C ALA A 88 16.49 6.05 2.69
N ARG A 89 16.25 5.28 3.76
CA ARG A 89 14.98 4.54 3.96
C ARG A 89 13.79 5.49 4.10
N LEU A 90 13.93 6.56 4.87
CA LEU A 90 12.87 7.57 5.02
C LEU A 90 12.54 8.24 3.68
N LEU A 91 13.56 8.67 2.93
CA LEU A 91 13.40 9.27 1.60
C LEU A 91 12.77 8.29 0.59
N ALA A 92 13.20 7.03 0.59
CA ALA A 92 12.63 6.00 -0.27
C ALA A 92 11.14 5.78 0.02
N CYS A 93 10.75 5.74 1.30
CA CYS A 93 9.35 5.67 1.70
C CYS A 93 8.58 6.91 1.23
N ALA A 94 9.09 8.11 1.50
CA ALA A 94 8.43 9.36 1.12
C ALA A 94 8.23 9.47 -0.40
N ARG A 95 9.22 9.08 -1.20
CA ARG A 95 9.13 9.03 -2.67
C ARG A 95 8.06 8.05 -3.15
N ALA A 96 8.01 6.85 -2.57
CA ALA A 96 7.01 5.84 -2.93
C ALA A 96 5.58 6.36 -2.73
N PHE A 97 5.31 6.97 -1.58
CA PHE A 97 3.99 7.53 -1.28
C PHE A 97 3.70 8.79 -2.09
N SER A 98 4.69 9.63 -2.36
CA SER A 98 4.54 10.79 -3.23
C SER A 98 4.14 10.37 -4.65
N GLN A 99 4.83 9.37 -5.22
CA GLN A 99 4.51 8.82 -6.54
C GLN A 99 3.10 8.20 -6.58
N MET A 100 2.74 7.39 -5.57
CA MET A 100 1.39 6.82 -5.47
C MET A 100 0.32 7.93 -5.42
N ARG A 101 0.56 9.00 -4.65
CA ARG A 101 -0.35 10.16 -4.59
C ARG A 101 -0.39 10.94 -5.90
N ALA A 102 0.73 11.10 -6.60
CA ALA A 102 0.77 11.76 -7.90
C ALA A 102 -0.09 10.99 -8.92
N ASN A 103 -0.05 9.66 -8.89
CA ASN A 103 -0.88 8.81 -9.75
C ASN A 103 -2.37 8.81 -9.34
N HIS A 104 -2.67 9.13 -8.07
CA HIS A 104 -4.00 9.06 -7.47
C HIS A 104 -4.30 10.30 -6.60
N PRO A 105 -4.33 11.52 -7.18
CA PRO A 105 -4.30 12.77 -6.41
C PRO A 105 -5.51 13.00 -5.52
N LEU A 106 -6.68 12.50 -5.94
CA LEU A 106 -7.94 12.62 -5.20
C LEU A 106 -8.17 11.45 -4.22
N ALA A 107 -7.36 10.40 -4.30
CA ALA A 107 -7.71 9.16 -3.64
C ALA A 107 -7.57 9.24 -2.12
N THR A 108 -8.51 8.62 -1.44
CA THR A 108 -8.44 8.46 0.02
C THR A 108 -7.49 7.32 0.35
N VAL A 109 -6.38 7.63 1.01
CA VAL A 109 -5.44 6.62 1.51
C VAL A 109 -5.85 6.22 2.93
N VAL A 110 -6.14 4.94 3.12
CA VAL A 110 -6.55 4.44 4.43
C VAL A 110 -5.34 4.16 5.31
N THR A 111 -5.44 4.56 6.58
CA THR A 111 -4.42 4.24 7.57
C THR A 111 -4.81 3.01 8.36
N PRO A 112 -3.93 2.02 8.51
CA PRO A 112 -4.21 0.85 9.33
C PRO A 112 -4.41 1.22 10.79
N SER A 113 -5.45 0.66 11.41
CA SER A 113 -5.64 0.67 12.86
C SER A 113 -4.64 -0.27 13.54
N ALA A 114 -4.40 -0.08 14.85
CA ALA A 114 -3.54 -0.98 15.62
C ALA A 114 -4.06 -2.43 15.62
N ASP A 115 -5.38 -2.62 15.73
CA ASP A 115 -6.03 -3.93 15.64
C ASP A 115 -5.81 -4.58 14.27
N ALA A 116 -5.93 -3.83 13.17
CA ALA A 116 -5.67 -4.35 11.84
C ALA A 116 -4.21 -4.83 11.69
N VAL A 117 -3.25 -4.01 12.13
CA VAL A 117 -1.82 -4.40 12.13
C VAL A 117 -1.60 -5.64 12.98
N LYS A 118 -2.22 -5.73 14.17
CA LYS A 118 -2.10 -6.87 15.08
C LYS A 118 -2.63 -8.15 14.44
N LYS A 119 -3.84 -8.14 13.86
CA LYS A 119 -4.44 -9.31 13.19
C LYS A 119 -3.57 -9.84 12.05
N ILE A 120 -3.00 -8.94 11.24
CA ILE A 120 -2.09 -9.32 10.16
C ILE A 120 -0.79 -9.87 10.75
N ASN A 121 -0.24 -9.23 11.79
CA ASN A 121 0.95 -9.71 12.48
C ASN A 121 0.78 -11.12 13.05
N ASP A 122 -0.36 -11.39 13.72
CA ASP A 122 -0.69 -12.69 14.30
C ASP A 122 -0.84 -13.80 13.23
N ALA A 123 -1.23 -13.44 12.01
CA ALA A 123 -1.25 -14.35 10.87
C ALA A 123 0.16 -14.59 10.30
N VAL A 124 0.94 -13.53 10.13
CA VAL A 124 2.30 -13.57 9.57
C VAL A 124 3.28 -14.28 10.53
N SER A 125 3.14 -14.12 11.84
CA SER A 125 4.01 -14.74 12.85
C SER A 125 3.94 -16.28 12.85
N LYS A 126 2.82 -16.84 12.38
CA LYS A 126 2.61 -18.29 12.22
C LYS A 126 3.28 -18.85 10.97
N MET A 127 3.81 -18.01 10.09
CA MET A 127 4.49 -18.43 8.87
C MET A 127 5.99 -18.61 9.11
N LYS A 128 6.54 -19.74 8.65
CA LYS A 128 8.00 -19.96 8.62
C LYS A 128 8.63 -19.07 7.53
N SER A 129 9.86 -18.60 7.75
CA SER A 129 10.59 -17.77 6.77
C SER A 129 10.75 -18.45 5.40
N ARG A 130 10.88 -19.79 5.38
CA ARG A 130 10.88 -20.57 4.13
C ARG A 130 9.55 -20.46 3.38
N GLU A 131 8.42 -20.45 4.09
CA GLU A 131 7.09 -20.30 3.48
C GLU A 131 6.88 -18.89 2.93
N ARG A 132 7.35 -17.85 3.63
CA ARG A 132 7.29 -16.46 3.13
C ARG A 132 8.04 -16.31 1.80
N ARG A 133 9.28 -16.85 1.74
CA ARG A 133 10.10 -16.87 0.52
C ARG A 133 9.55 -17.79 -0.56
N ALA A 134 8.93 -18.91 -0.19
CA ALA A 134 8.30 -19.80 -1.15
C ALA A 134 7.06 -19.12 -1.76
N GLY A 135 6.24 -18.44 -0.96
CA GLY A 135 5.08 -17.68 -1.42
C GLY A 135 5.44 -16.57 -2.42
N SER A 136 6.61 -15.94 -2.29
CA SER A 136 7.08 -14.95 -3.27
C SER A 136 7.54 -15.55 -4.61
N ARG A 137 7.73 -16.88 -4.69
CA ARG A 137 7.98 -17.61 -5.96
C ARG A 137 6.69 -17.99 -6.69
N TRP A 138 5.53 -17.85 -6.05
CA TRP A 138 4.22 -18.08 -6.65
C TRP A 138 3.83 -16.82 -7.43
N ASN A 139 4.63 -16.50 -8.46
CA ASN A 139 4.48 -15.31 -9.29
C ASN A 139 3.01 -15.11 -9.72
N PRO A 140 2.45 -13.89 -9.75
CA PRO A 140 1.15 -13.62 -10.34
C PRO A 140 0.92 -14.21 -11.75
N GLU A 141 1.98 -14.53 -12.51
CA GLU A 141 1.92 -15.27 -13.79
C GLU A 141 1.76 -16.79 -13.62
N THR A 142 2.26 -17.38 -12.53
CA THR A 142 2.06 -18.81 -12.21
C THR A 142 0.63 -19.14 -11.78
N TYR A 143 -0.13 -18.13 -11.37
CA TYR A 143 -1.59 -18.22 -11.35
C TYR A 143 -2.08 -17.90 -12.75
N ASP A 144 -2.34 -18.96 -13.53
CA ASP A 144 -2.75 -18.99 -14.95
C ASP A 144 -3.94 -18.08 -15.34
N PHE A 145 -4.51 -17.33 -14.40
CA PHE A 145 -5.54 -16.31 -14.61
C PHE A 145 -5.14 -15.19 -15.59
N LEU A 146 -3.87 -15.09 -16.01
CA LEU A 146 -3.38 -14.14 -17.00
C LEU A 146 -3.43 -14.66 -18.45
N LYS A 147 -3.64 -15.98 -18.66
CA LYS A 147 -3.89 -16.55 -20.00
C LYS A 147 -5.34 -16.37 -20.46
N TYR A 148 -6.15 -15.63 -19.71
CA TYR A 148 -7.58 -15.47 -19.98
C TYR A 148 -7.91 -14.01 -20.32
N GLY A 149 -8.64 -13.85 -21.42
CA GLY A 149 -8.99 -12.60 -22.08
C GLY A 149 -9.66 -12.97 -23.41
N ARG A 150 -10.47 -12.06 -23.97
CA ARG A 150 -11.13 -12.30 -25.27
C ARG A 150 -10.06 -12.64 -26.33
N GLY A 151 -10.10 -13.84 -26.90
CA GLY A 151 -9.13 -14.33 -27.90
C GLY A 151 -7.97 -15.18 -27.36
N LYS A 152 -7.99 -15.64 -26.10
CA LYS A 152 -6.98 -16.56 -25.56
C LYS A 152 -7.57 -17.97 -25.28
N PRO A 153 -6.83 -19.05 -25.59
CA PRO A 153 -7.35 -20.43 -25.65
C PRO A 153 -7.80 -21.05 -24.32
N GLY A 154 -7.63 -20.36 -23.19
CA GLY A 154 -7.97 -20.87 -21.86
C GLY A 154 -9.39 -20.55 -21.37
N MET A 155 -10.22 -19.91 -22.19
CA MET A 155 -11.43 -19.17 -21.83
C MET A 155 -12.57 -19.98 -21.16
N THR A 156 -12.50 -21.31 -21.11
CA THR A 156 -13.67 -22.17 -20.87
C THR A 156 -13.61 -23.06 -19.63
N SER A 157 -12.51 -23.09 -18.87
CA SER A 157 -12.45 -24.00 -17.72
C SER A 157 -12.95 -23.34 -16.43
N ARG A 158 -13.85 -24.03 -15.71
CA ARG A 158 -14.31 -23.73 -14.34
C ARG A 158 -13.19 -23.47 -13.30
N ALA A 159 -11.92 -23.62 -13.67
CA ALA A 159 -10.76 -23.39 -12.81
C ALA A 159 -10.74 -21.95 -12.24
N ASP A 160 -11.30 -20.98 -12.94
CA ASP A 160 -11.38 -19.58 -12.50
C ASP A 160 -12.33 -19.34 -11.31
N ARG A 161 -13.36 -20.18 -11.16
CA ARG A 161 -14.21 -20.22 -9.96
C ARG A 161 -13.57 -20.99 -8.80
N ARG A 162 -12.52 -21.78 -9.08
CA ARG A 162 -11.84 -22.64 -8.10
C ARG A 162 -10.36 -22.26 -8.00
N PRO A 163 -10.05 -21.07 -7.47
CA PRO A 163 -8.67 -20.65 -7.36
C PRO A 163 -7.84 -21.68 -6.57
N VAL A 164 -6.58 -21.86 -6.99
CA VAL A 164 -5.66 -22.82 -6.38
C VAL A 164 -5.65 -22.64 -4.87
N ARG A 165 -5.77 -23.74 -4.12
CA ARG A 165 -5.86 -23.72 -2.66
C ARG A 165 -4.58 -23.09 -2.09
N LEU A 166 -4.72 -21.96 -1.41
CA LEU A 166 -3.61 -21.36 -0.69
C LEU A 166 -3.14 -22.31 0.42
N PRO A 167 -1.81 -22.45 0.63
CA PRO A 167 -1.28 -23.07 1.82
C PRO A 167 -1.90 -22.46 3.08
N ARG A 168 -2.12 -23.26 4.13
CA ARG A 168 -2.83 -22.82 5.34
C ARG A 168 -2.21 -21.56 5.96
N SER A 169 -0.88 -21.45 5.95
CA SER A 169 -0.11 -20.31 6.44
C SER A 169 -0.37 -19.04 5.62
N ILE A 170 -0.36 -19.11 4.28
CA ILE A 170 -0.68 -17.98 3.40
C ILE A 170 -2.17 -17.60 3.49
N ARG A 171 -3.05 -18.61 3.58
CA ARG A 171 -4.48 -18.40 3.75
C ARG A 171 -4.80 -17.59 5.01
N ALA A 172 -4.09 -17.84 6.12
CA ALA A 172 -4.27 -17.06 7.34
C ALA A 172 -3.98 -15.56 7.15
N VAL A 173 -2.97 -15.21 6.33
CA VAL A 173 -2.67 -13.81 6.00
C VAL A 173 -3.76 -13.21 5.12
N TYR A 174 -4.23 -13.96 4.11
CA TYR A 174 -5.38 -13.55 3.30
C TYR A 174 -6.62 -13.28 4.18
N ASP A 175 -6.98 -14.21 5.06
CA ASP A 175 -8.15 -14.09 5.94
C ASP A 175 -8.01 -12.90 6.90
N ALA A 176 -6.79 -12.61 7.38
CA ALA A 176 -6.52 -11.45 8.23
C ALA A 176 -6.68 -10.13 7.46
N LEU A 177 -6.19 -10.04 6.22
CA LEU A 177 -6.40 -8.88 5.36
C LEU A 177 -7.89 -8.70 5.02
N ASP A 178 -8.59 -9.79 4.77
CA ASP A 178 -10.02 -9.79 4.44
C ASP A 178 -10.87 -9.29 5.62
N LYS A 179 -10.60 -9.77 6.83
CA LYS A 179 -11.27 -9.35 8.07
C LYS A 179 -10.95 -7.93 8.50
N THR A 180 -9.88 -7.33 7.96
CA THR A 180 -9.42 -5.98 8.31
C THR A 180 -9.69 -4.97 7.19
N ARG A 181 -10.48 -5.35 6.18
CA ARG A 181 -10.93 -4.44 5.12
C ARG A 181 -11.47 -3.14 5.71
N PRO A 182 -11.06 -1.98 5.19
CA PRO A 182 -11.56 -0.72 5.68
C PRO A 182 -13.00 -0.48 5.25
N SER A 183 -13.73 0.24 6.09
CA SER A 183 -14.96 0.91 5.67
C SER A 183 -14.58 2.20 4.96
N ILE A 184 -14.97 2.33 3.69
CA ILE A 184 -14.71 3.52 2.88
C ILE A 184 -16.02 4.29 2.74
N PRO A 185 -16.06 5.59 3.11
CA PRO A 185 -17.26 6.39 2.89
C PRO A 185 -17.49 6.58 1.39
N THR A 186 -18.76 6.61 0.96
CA THR A 186 -19.13 6.79 -0.45
C THR A 186 -18.73 8.17 -1.01
N THR A 187 -18.34 9.11 -0.14
CA THR A 187 -17.75 10.40 -0.51
C THR A 187 -16.28 10.29 -0.95
N ALA A 188 -15.60 9.19 -0.64
CA ALA A 188 -14.20 8.97 -1.03
C ALA A 188 -14.05 8.72 -2.53
N TYR A 189 -12.90 9.16 -3.06
CA TYR A 189 -12.49 8.84 -4.43
C TYR A 189 -11.62 7.58 -4.43
N LEU A 190 -11.94 6.64 -5.31
CA LEU A 190 -11.14 5.45 -5.62
C LEU A 190 -10.86 5.46 -7.12
N GLN A 191 -9.60 5.29 -7.54
CA GLN A 191 -9.18 5.50 -8.95
C GLN A 191 -9.63 6.86 -9.53
N GLY A 192 -9.67 7.91 -8.69
CA GLY A 192 -10.12 9.23 -9.11
C GLY A 192 -11.63 9.37 -9.35
N VAL A 193 -12.44 8.33 -9.07
CA VAL A 193 -13.89 8.38 -9.22
C VAL A 193 -14.61 8.22 -7.87
N ARG A 194 -15.74 8.90 -7.70
CA ARG A 194 -16.63 8.72 -6.55
C ARG A 194 -17.44 7.44 -6.69
N ALA A 195 -18.05 7.01 -5.58
CA ALA A 195 -19.00 5.91 -5.62
C ALA A 195 -20.13 6.22 -6.62
N PRO A 196 -20.51 5.26 -7.49
CA PRO A 196 -21.65 5.43 -8.38
C PRO A 196 -22.94 5.78 -7.61
N ARG A 197 -23.82 6.56 -8.23
CA ARG A 197 -25.08 6.96 -7.60
C ARG A 197 -26.04 5.76 -7.57
N ILE A 198 -26.66 5.50 -6.42
CA ILE A 198 -27.74 4.53 -6.31
C ILE A 198 -28.93 5.01 -7.15
N GLY A 199 -29.53 4.11 -7.94
CA GLY A 199 -30.61 4.40 -8.87
C GLY A 199 -30.16 4.81 -10.28
N SER A 200 -28.87 5.06 -10.53
CA SER A 200 -28.37 5.28 -11.90
C SER A 200 -28.18 3.95 -12.63
N ALA A 201 -28.02 4.02 -13.96
CA ALA A 201 -27.61 2.87 -14.76
C ALA A 201 -26.27 2.30 -14.26
N ASP A 202 -26.18 0.97 -14.23
CA ASP A 202 -24.98 0.24 -13.82
C ASP A 202 -24.03 0.09 -15.03
N PRO A 203 -22.84 0.71 -15.00
CA PRO A 203 -21.91 0.68 -16.11
C PRO A 203 -21.41 -0.74 -16.44
N ALA A 204 -21.49 -1.67 -15.50
CA ALA A 204 -21.13 -3.06 -15.75
C ALA A 204 -22.17 -3.81 -16.60
N TYR A 205 -23.43 -3.37 -16.62
CA TYR A 205 -24.54 -4.06 -17.30
C TYR A 205 -25.26 -3.16 -18.30
N LEU A 206 -24.51 -2.27 -18.95
CA LEU A 206 -25.02 -1.52 -20.10
C LEU A 206 -25.36 -2.54 -21.20
N ARG A 207 -26.55 -2.46 -21.78
CA ARG A 207 -26.97 -3.34 -22.86
C ARG A 207 -26.77 -2.64 -24.19
N PRO A 208 -25.77 -3.02 -25.01
CA PRO A 208 -25.58 -2.42 -26.32
C PRO A 208 -26.60 -2.90 -27.37
N THR A 209 -27.36 -3.97 -27.12
CA THR A 209 -28.12 -4.68 -28.18
C THR A 209 -29.64 -4.55 -28.13
N ASN A 210 -30.23 -3.91 -27.11
CA ASN A 210 -31.68 -3.67 -27.09
C ASN A 210 -32.01 -2.34 -26.39
N PRO A 211 -32.24 -1.23 -27.13
CA PRO A 211 -32.58 0.06 -26.54
C PRO A 211 -33.92 0.08 -25.78
N ALA A 212 -34.76 -0.95 -25.95
CA ALA A 212 -36.03 -1.09 -25.23
C ALA A 212 -35.89 -1.76 -23.85
N SER A 213 -34.73 -2.36 -23.53
CA SER A 213 -34.49 -2.91 -22.19
C SER A 213 -33.81 -1.87 -21.30
N PRO A 214 -34.42 -1.48 -20.17
CA PRO A 214 -33.78 -0.53 -19.26
C PRO A 214 -32.45 -1.12 -18.74
N SER A 215 -31.39 -0.31 -18.75
CA SER A 215 -30.12 -0.67 -18.11
C SER A 215 -30.37 -1.06 -16.66
N ARG A 216 -29.66 -2.08 -16.16
CA ARG A 216 -29.76 -2.47 -14.76
C ARG A 216 -29.42 -1.28 -13.88
N LEU A 217 -30.25 -0.99 -12.88
CA LEU A 217 -29.98 0.10 -11.95
C LEU A 217 -29.06 -0.34 -10.81
N ILE A 218 -28.25 0.59 -10.34
CA ILE A 218 -27.38 0.40 -9.18
C ILE A 218 -28.23 0.42 -7.91
N THR A 219 -28.33 -0.72 -7.21
CA THR A 219 -29.06 -0.82 -5.93
C THR A 219 -28.15 -0.63 -4.71
N GLY A 220 -26.84 -0.57 -4.93
CA GLY A 220 -25.85 -0.36 -3.88
C GLY A 220 -24.44 -0.34 -4.47
N VAL A 221 -23.49 0.15 -3.67
CA VAL A 221 -22.08 0.27 -4.05
C VAL A 221 -21.20 -0.41 -3.00
N ALA A 222 -20.06 -0.93 -3.45
CA ALA A 222 -19.09 -1.58 -2.58
C ALA A 222 -17.67 -1.16 -2.98
N PHE A 223 -16.83 -1.01 -1.96
CA PHE A 223 -15.39 -1.01 -2.10
C PHE A 223 -14.93 -2.40 -2.52
N ASP A 224 -14.07 -2.48 -3.53
CA ASP A 224 -13.48 -3.72 -3.99
C ASP A 224 -12.00 -3.54 -4.38
N HIS A 225 -11.27 -4.65 -4.35
CA HIS A 225 -9.89 -4.71 -4.77
C HIS A 225 -9.78 -5.05 -6.26
N ILE A 226 -9.07 -4.22 -7.01
CA ILE A 226 -8.78 -4.43 -8.44
C ILE A 226 -7.97 -5.73 -8.61
N ILE A 227 -6.91 -5.89 -7.83
CA ILE A 227 -6.18 -7.15 -7.65
C ILE A 227 -6.79 -7.82 -6.40
N PRO A 228 -7.46 -8.98 -6.54
CA PRO A 228 -8.06 -9.66 -5.39
C PRO A 228 -7.01 -9.98 -4.33
N LEU A 229 -7.36 -9.82 -3.04
CA LEU A 229 -6.43 -10.09 -1.93
C LEU A 229 -5.78 -11.47 -2.00
N ARG A 230 -6.55 -12.48 -2.44
CA ARG A 230 -6.06 -13.86 -2.62
C ARG A 230 -4.90 -13.95 -3.61
N ARG A 231 -4.89 -13.09 -4.64
CA ARG A 231 -3.80 -12.98 -5.60
C ARG A 231 -2.68 -12.10 -5.06
N LEU A 232 -3.03 -11.01 -4.37
CA LEU A 232 -2.07 -10.09 -3.80
C LEU A 232 -1.10 -10.76 -2.81
N VAL A 233 -1.60 -11.69 -1.97
CA VAL A 233 -0.74 -12.42 -1.01
C VAL A 233 0.31 -13.31 -1.67
N THR A 234 0.27 -13.50 -2.98
CA THR A 234 1.28 -14.24 -3.74
C THR A 234 2.16 -13.32 -4.60
N TYR A 235 1.97 -11.99 -4.52
CA TYR A 235 2.85 -11.05 -5.22
C TYR A 235 4.27 -11.16 -4.68
N ARG A 236 5.24 -11.02 -5.58
CA ARG A 236 6.66 -11.10 -5.22
C ARG A 236 7.00 -10.03 -4.19
N GLY A 237 7.47 -10.50 -3.04
CA GLY A 237 7.86 -9.66 -1.90
C GLY A 237 6.71 -9.15 -1.03
N PHE A 238 5.44 -9.43 -1.36
CA PHE A 238 4.31 -8.98 -0.54
C PHE A 238 4.36 -9.58 0.87
N LEU A 239 4.62 -10.88 0.99
CA LEU A 239 4.73 -11.59 2.28
C LEU A 239 6.01 -11.25 3.07
N GLU A 240 6.92 -10.48 2.47
CA GLU A 240 8.13 -9.97 3.12
C GLU A 240 7.89 -8.56 3.69
N LEU A 241 6.76 -7.93 3.38
CA LEU A 241 6.39 -6.63 3.94
C LEU A 241 6.10 -6.72 5.44
N THR A 242 6.28 -5.62 6.15
CA THR A 242 5.74 -5.51 7.52
C THR A 242 4.20 -5.60 7.48
N PRO A 243 3.53 -6.08 8.54
CA PRO A 243 2.06 -6.15 8.60
C PRO A 243 1.36 -4.81 8.27
N ARG A 244 1.95 -3.69 8.70
CA ARG A 244 1.47 -2.34 8.35
C ARG A 244 1.55 -2.08 6.84
N ASN A 245 2.67 -2.43 6.21
CA ASN A 245 2.87 -2.25 4.79
C ASN A 245 2.00 -3.21 3.95
N MET A 246 1.77 -4.45 4.41
CA MET A 246 0.81 -5.36 3.77
C MET A 246 -0.58 -4.74 3.71
N TYR A 247 -1.06 -4.14 4.82
CA TYR A 247 -2.33 -3.43 4.85
C TYR A 247 -2.37 -2.26 3.88
N ILE A 248 -1.33 -1.43 3.88
CA ILE A 248 -1.25 -0.24 3.02
C ILE A 248 -1.28 -0.64 1.55
N VAL A 249 -0.51 -1.66 1.15
CA VAL A 249 -0.52 -2.14 -0.24
C VAL A 249 -1.88 -2.68 -0.62
N ALA A 250 -2.47 -3.53 0.24
CA ALA A 250 -3.77 -4.15 0.00
C ALA A 250 -4.88 -3.13 -0.23
N ASN A 251 -4.90 -2.07 0.60
CA ASN A 251 -5.93 -1.03 0.58
C ASN A 251 -5.42 0.29 -0.03
N SER A 252 -4.37 0.21 -0.85
CA SER A 252 -3.84 1.38 -1.54
C SER A 252 -4.84 1.87 -2.58
N PRO A 253 -4.85 3.18 -2.90
CA PRO A 253 -5.58 3.71 -4.05
C PRO A 253 -5.36 2.90 -5.32
N ALA A 254 -4.11 2.54 -5.60
CA ALA A 254 -3.71 1.76 -6.77
C ALA A 254 -4.41 0.39 -6.87
N ASN A 255 -4.86 -0.18 -5.75
CA ASN A 255 -5.55 -1.47 -5.73
C ASN A 255 -7.06 -1.39 -5.43
N SER A 256 -7.64 -0.21 -5.33
CA SER A 256 -9.00 -0.02 -4.81
C SER A 256 -9.91 0.59 -5.87
N GLN A 257 -11.15 0.10 -6.01
CA GLN A 257 -12.16 0.68 -6.90
C GLN A 257 -13.57 0.62 -6.30
N TRP A 258 -14.47 1.43 -6.84
CA TRP A 258 -15.90 1.31 -6.60
C TRP A 258 -16.53 0.35 -7.60
N LEU A 259 -17.37 -0.57 -7.12
CA LEU A 259 -18.23 -1.41 -7.94
C LEU A 259 -19.68 -1.33 -7.46
N SER A 260 -20.64 -1.58 -8.36
CA SER A 260 -22.01 -1.86 -7.93
C SER A 260 -22.03 -3.14 -7.10
N ARG A 261 -22.96 -3.25 -6.15
CA ARG A 261 -23.13 -4.45 -5.33
C ARG A 261 -23.40 -5.68 -6.19
N SER A 262 -24.13 -5.52 -7.29
CA SER A 262 -24.41 -6.55 -8.28
C SER A 262 -23.13 -7.06 -8.97
N ALA A 263 -22.31 -6.14 -9.51
CA ALA A 263 -21.04 -6.47 -10.14
C ALA A 263 -20.07 -7.12 -9.14
N ASN A 264 -19.96 -6.55 -7.93
CA ASN A 264 -19.09 -7.08 -6.88
C ASN A 264 -19.51 -8.49 -6.43
N SER A 265 -20.81 -8.73 -6.28
CA SER A 265 -21.33 -10.05 -5.92
C SER A 265 -21.09 -11.10 -7.01
N SER A 266 -21.21 -10.71 -8.29
CA SER A 266 -20.90 -11.61 -9.41
C SER A 266 -19.41 -11.90 -9.56
N LYS A 267 -18.54 -10.95 -9.21
CA LYS A 267 -17.07 -11.13 -9.21
C LYS A 267 -16.59 -12.14 -8.16
N GLN A 268 -17.29 -12.22 -7.02
CA GLN A 268 -16.87 -13.00 -5.85
C GLN A 268 -15.42 -12.64 -5.45
N SER A 269 -14.58 -13.63 -5.10
CA SER A 269 -13.15 -13.44 -4.87
C SER A 269 -12.29 -13.44 -6.16
N GLY A 270 -12.93 -13.46 -7.32
CA GLY A 270 -12.30 -13.52 -8.64
C GLY A 270 -11.97 -12.15 -9.24
N SER A 271 -11.56 -12.15 -10.51
CA SER A 271 -11.38 -10.93 -11.31
C SER A 271 -12.73 -10.42 -11.85
N SER A 272 -12.86 -9.12 -12.07
CA SER A 272 -14.03 -8.50 -12.73
C SER A 272 -14.31 -9.06 -14.13
N PHE A 273 -13.31 -9.71 -14.76
CA PHE A 273 -13.48 -10.43 -16.01
C PHE A 273 -14.54 -11.56 -15.96
N PHE A 274 -14.85 -12.08 -14.77
CA PHE A 274 -15.81 -13.19 -14.58
C PHE A 274 -17.24 -12.75 -14.24
N ILE A 275 -17.53 -11.44 -14.34
CA ILE A 275 -18.88 -10.94 -14.09
C ILE A 275 -19.79 -11.39 -15.24
N SER A 276 -20.79 -12.21 -14.91
CA SER A 276 -21.70 -12.79 -15.89
C SER A 276 -22.65 -11.73 -16.43
N GLY A 277 -22.80 -11.66 -17.75
CA GLY A 277 -23.69 -10.69 -18.40
C GLY A 277 -23.19 -9.25 -18.37
N ALA A 278 -21.92 -9.02 -18.03
CA ALA A 278 -21.34 -7.69 -18.08
C ALA A 278 -21.06 -7.22 -19.52
N ASP A 279 -21.11 -5.91 -19.72
CA ASP A 279 -20.78 -5.26 -20.98
C ASP A 279 -19.33 -5.57 -21.42
N PRO A 280 -19.10 -6.00 -22.67
CA PRO A 280 -17.76 -6.34 -23.14
C PRO A 280 -16.74 -5.18 -23.09
N ALA A 281 -17.17 -3.94 -23.36
CA ALA A 281 -16.28 -2.79 -23.31
C ALA A 281 -15.91 -2.47 -21.85
N TRP A 282 -16.86 -2.59 -20.93
CA TRP A 282 -16.61 -2.48 -19.49
C TRP A 282 -15.61 -3.54 -19.00
N LEU A 283 -15.75 -4.80 -19.43
CA LEU A 283 -14.81 -5.88 -19.10
C LEU A 283 -13.39 -5.58 -19.62
N GLN A 284 -13.26 -5.01 -20.82
CA GLN A 284 -11.95 -4.58 -21.34
C GLN A 284 -11.35 -3.42 -20.53
N ALA A 285 -12.17 -2.44 -20.14
CA ALA A 285 -11.71 -1.34 -19.29
C ALA A 285 -11.21 -1.86 -17.92
N GLN A 286 -11.91 -2.83 -17.34
CA GLN A 286 -11.49 -3.51 -16.11
C GLN A 286 -10.18 -4.30 -16.27
N ALA A 287 -9.97 -4.95 -17.41
CA ALA A 287 -8.71 -5.64 -17.70
C ALA A 287 -7.52 -4.66 -17.74
N LYS A 288 -7.66 -3.54 -18.46
CA LYS A 288 -6.66 -2.46 -18.52
C LYS A 288 -6.38 -1.86 -17.14
N LEU A 289 -7.44 -1.61 -16.35
CA LEU A 289 -7.33 -1.12 -14.99
C LEU A 289 -6.52 -2.08 -14.10
N ARG A 290 -6.76 -3.40 -14.23
CA ARG A 290 -6.01 -4.42 -13.50
C ARG A 290 -4.54 -4.46 -13.89
N GLU A 291 -4.21 -4.35 -15.17
CA GLU A 291 -2.82 -4.31 -15.64
C GLU A 291 -2.06 -3.10 -15.07
N LYS A 292 -2.70 -1.93 -15.08
CA LYS A 292 -2.16 -0.72 -14.44
C LYS A 292 -1.95 -0.94 -12.94
N ALA A 293 -2.99 -1.40 -12.23
CA ALA A 293 -2.92 -1.68 -10.79
C ALA A 293 -1.81 -2.68 -10.45
N ALA A 294 -1.63 -3.75 -11.25
CA ALA A 294 -0.60 -4.75 -11.02
C ALA A 294 0.81 -4.16 -11.06
N LYS A 295 1.09 -3.25 -12.01
CA LYS A 295 2.37 -2.53 -12.11
C LYS A 295 2.58 -1.63 -10.89
N GLU A 296 1.62 -0.75 -10.60
CA GLU A 296 1.72 0.22 -9.51
C GLU A 296 1.85 -0.46 -8.13
N VAL A 297 1.09 -1.53 -7.89
CA VAL A 297 1.16 -2.32 -6.65
C VAL A 297 2.51 -3.01 -6.52
N GLN A 298 3.05 -3.58 -7.59
CA GLN A 298 4.36 -4.22 -7.55
C GLN A 298 5.50 -3.22 -7.30
N GLU A 299 5.40 -2.01 -7.86
CA GLU A 299 6.32 -0.90 -7.59
C GLU A 299 6.23 -0.43 -6.14
N LEU A 300 5.01 -0.27 -5.61
CA LEU A 300 4.79 0.08 -4.20
C LEU A 300 5.39 -0.98 -3.26
N ILE A 301 5.18 -2.27 -3.53
CA ILE A 301 5.80 -3.37 -2.77
C ILE A 301 7.33 -3.24 -2.81
N LYS A 302 7.94 -3.06 -3.98
CA LYS A 302 9.40 -2.91 -4.13
C LYS A 302 9.94 -1.72 -3.33
N ALA A 303 9.24 -0.59 -3.37
CA ALA A 303 9.66 0.62 -2.67
C ALA A 303 9.51 0.49 -1.14
N LEU A 304 8.44 -0.17 -0.68
CA LEU A 304 8.23 -0.46 0.74
C LEU A 304 9.24 -1.46 1.28
N LEU A 305 9.61 -2.50 0.52
CA LEU A 305 10.67 -3.44 0.91
C LEU A 305 12.04 -2.75 1.06
N LYS A 306 12.38 -1.83 0.16
CA LYS A 306 13.63 -1.05 0.25
C LYS A 306 13.66 -0.10 1.45
N SER A 307 12.50 0.38 1.88
CA SER A 307 12.40 1.41 2.93
C SER A 307 12.06 0.86 4.31
N GLN A 308 11.48 -0.33 4.42
CA GLN A 308 11.20 -0.94 5.70
C GLN A 308 12.47 -1.46 6.36
N LYS A 309 12.44 -1.53 7.69
CA LYS A 309 13.52 -2.17 8.46
C LYS A 309 13.44 -3.69 8.21
N ALA A 310 14.59 -4.30 7.90
CA ALA A 310 14.73 -5.76 7.92
C ALA A 310 14.64 -6.27 9.36
#